data_AF-A0A452GNL3-F1
#
_entry.id   AF-A0A452GNL3-F1
#
_cell.length_a   1.000
_cell.length_b   1.000
_cell.length_c   1.000
_cell.angle_alpha   90.00
_cell.angle_beta   90.00
_cell.angle_gamma   90.00
#
_symmetry.space_group_name_H-M   'P 1'
#
loop_
_entity.id
_entity.type
_entity.pdbx_description
1 polymer ?
#
loop_
_entity_poly.entity_id
_entity_poly.type
_entity_poly.pdbx_seq_one_letter_code
_entity_poly.pdbx_strand_id
1 'polypeptide(L)'
;PASCCVDTLSVNERLRIILSYDLNHVYQWREVELNVGLTQLSFPLTSEPIQGTYNVVVQKESGTKLQHPFTVEEYVLPKYEVSVKLPKKITIQDEELKVAICGLYTYGTPVPGLVNVRVCRRFSQSRSRCYGKEAEAVCEEFTRQVNVRGCVSNVVKTKIFQLKRKGYKMKIEVQGKITEEGTGVELTGTGSSEITDTMSKISFEQVDSHYKPGMPFFGQVKLVDGTDAPMANETIRISIGGNKYEDNYTTNEEGRVWFSIDTVNFTDTSIQINANHKSELNCYDTDWVTPVYGKAAHTATRFYSPSKSFLKIEPVSHTLHCGSNEMVRMHYILKPEAVREQKEIVFYYVVMAKGGIVRAGTEVHPVGDGELIQVFELRLPVGPDIAPLARVLVYTSLPSGEVIASSEDFRIKNCFANKVNLNFSPAEGLPTSDTHLRVGASPGSLCAVRAVDKSVLLMKPEAELSPSSVYDLLPVKEIRGYNYREHHLEEEDNNPCVKLNNIILNGFIYGPVSPDGEGDAYNVLKVILWGKFLPGLRLLINLYPDIQ
;
A
#
# COMPACT_ATOMS: atom_id res chain seq x y z
N PRO A 1 16.02 18.86 9.82
CA PRO A 1 17.12 18.74 8.83
C PRO A 1 16.96 17.41 8.08
N ALA A 2 17.21 17.40 6.78
CA ALA A 2 17.15 16.19 5.97
C ALA A 2 18.48 16.01 5.23
N SER A 3 18.92 14.76 5.09
CA SER A 3 20.08 14.40 4.26
C SER A 3 19.73 13.25 3.34
N CYS A 4 20.19 13.35 2.10
CA CYS A 4 20.18 12.25 1.14
C CYS A 4 21.60 12.04 0.65
N CYS A 5 22.10 10.80 0.70
CA CYS A 5 23.40 10.46 0.13
C CYS A 5 23.22 9.46 -1.00
N VAL A 6 23.88 9.72 -2.12
CA VAL A 6 23.82 8.90 -3.33
C VAL A 6 25.16 8.19 -3.49
N ASP A 7 25.09 6.91 -3.84
CA ASP A 7 26.28 6.10 -4.16
C ASP A 7 26.73 6.35 -5.61
N THR A 8 27.97 5.99 -5.92
CA THR A 8 28.64 6.22 -7.21
C THR A 8 28.02 5.49 -8.41
N LEU A 9 26.93 4.73 -8.22
CA LEU A 9 26.12 4.10 -9.28
C LEU A 9 25.12 5.07 -9.93
N SER A 10 25.19 6.35 -9.59
CA SER A 10 24.41 7.41 -10.19
C SER A 10 24.69 7.58 -11.68
N VAL A 11 23.63 7.67 -12.48
CA VAL A 11 23.74 7.91 -13.93
C VAL A 11 23.94 9.40 -14.18
N ASN A 12 25.01 9.75 -14.89
CA ASN A 12 25.16 11.11 -15.44
C ASN A 12 24.22 11.24 -16.64
N GLU A 13 23.07 11.86 -16.43
CA GLU A 13 22.05 12.11 -17.44
C GLU A 13 22.04 13.61 -17.78
N ARG A 14 21.83 13.93 -19.06
CA ARG A 14 21.59 15.31 -19.51
C ARG A 14 20.13 15.64 -19.36
N LEU A 15 19.85 16.76 -18.70
CA LEU A 15 18.51 17.19 -18.37
C LEU A 15 18.23 18.59 -18.91
N ARG A 16 17.00 18.79 -19.38
CA ARG A 16 16.43 20.10 -19.63
C ARG A 16 15.49 20.44 -18.48
N ILE A 17 15.75 21.54 -17.78
CA ILE A 17 14.94 21.96 -16.64
C ILE A 17 14.24 23.26 -17.00
N ILE A 18 12.93 23.31 -16.80
CA ILE A 18 12.07 24.45 -17.14
C ILE A 18 11.34 24.88 -15.88
N LEU A 19 11.42 26.16 -15.55
CA LEU A 19 10.54 26.77 -14.57
C LEU A 19 9.31 27.31 -15.29
N SER A 20 8.12 26.92 -14.83
CA SER A 20 6.86 27.36 -15.42
C SER A 20 5.91 27.94 -14.38
N TYR A 21 5.12 28.92 -14.80
CA TYR A 21 4.01 29.52 -14.04
C TYR A 21 2.80 29.55 -14.95
N ASP A 22 1.68 28.96 -14.52
CA ASP A 22 0.44 28.89 -15.32
C ASP A 22 0.68 28.46 -16.78
N LEU A 23 1.46 27.37 -16.95
CA LEU A 23 1.90 26.80 -18.23
C LEU A 23 2.86 27.67 -19.07
N ASN A 24 3.14 28.92 -18.67
CA ASN A 24 4.14 29.77 -19.31
C ASN A 24 5.55 29.45 -18.81
N HIS A 25 6.52 29.38 -19.72
CA HIS A 25 7.93 29.18 -19.37
C HIS A 25 8.53 30.49 -18.83
N VAL A 26 8.86 30.49 -17.54
CA VAL A 26 9.47 31.64 -16.84
C VAL A 26 10.98 31.62 -17.00
N TYR A 27 11.59 30.44 -16.92
CA TYR A 27 13.04 30.26 -17.02
C TYR A 27 13.39 28.87 -17.53
N GLN A 28 14.58 28.71 -18.10
CA GLN A 28 15.01 27.42 -18.64
C GLN A 28 16.52 27.21 -18.53
N TRP A 29 16.92 26.04 -18.02
CA TRP A 29 18.26 25.48 -18.14
C TRP A 29 18.27 24.42 -19.25
N ARG A 30 19.12 24.62 -20.28
CA ARG A 30 19.10 23.82 -21.52
C ARG A 30 19.94 22.55 -21.46
N GLU A 31 21.10 22.61 -20.83
CA GLU A 31 22.10 21.54 -20.80
C GLU A 31 22.62 21.36 -19.38
N VAL A 32 21.82 20.71 -18.54
CA VAL A 32 22.20 20.42 -17.17
C VAL A 32 22.78 19.01 -17.12
N GLU A 33 24.08 18.92 -16.86
CA GLU A 33 24.75 17.65 -16.58
C GLU A 33 24.67 17.36 -15.08
N LEU A 34 24.31 16.12 -14.74
CA LEU A 34 24.37 15.62 -13.38
C LEU A 34 25.82 15.21 -13.05
N ASN A 35 26.34 15.70 -11.93
CA ASN A 35 27.61 15.25 -11.38
C ASN A 35 27.33 14.20 -10.30
N VAL A 36 27.61 12.92 -10.58
CA VAL A 36 27.31 11.81 -9.65
C VAL A 36 25.81 11.79 -9.31
N GLY A 37 24.96 12.00 -10.32
CA GLY A 37 23.50 11.97 -10.20
C GLY A 37 22.84 13.17 -9.51
N LEU A 38 23.61 14.19 -9.11
CA LEU A 38 23.09 15.37 -8.44
C LEU A 38 23.57 16.65 -9.13
N THR A 39 22.75 17.68 -9.08
CA THR A 39 23.08 19.03 -9.56
C THR A 39 22.37 20.06 -8.71
N GLN A 40 22.96 21.25 -8.58
CA GLN A 40 22.39 22.36 -7.84
C GLN A 40 22.26 23.56 -8.76
N LEU A 41 21.05 24.12 -8.82
CA LEU A 41 20.72 25.29 -9.62
C LEU A 41 20.12 26.37 -8.73
N SER A 42 20.28 27.63 -9.14
CA SER A 42 19.73 28.79 -8.44
C SER A 42 18.87 29.61 -9.39
N PHE A 43 17.71 30.05 -8.92
CA PHE A 43 16.82 30.96 -9.63
C PHE A 43 16.39 32.09 -8.70
N PRO A 44 16.75 33.36 -9.00
CA PRO A 44 16.29 34.50 -8.22
C PRO A 44 14.87 34.89 -8.62
N LEU A 45 13.99 35.07 -7.63
CA LEU A 45 12.68 35.71 -7.83
C LEU A 45 12.87 37.23 -7.95
N THR A 46 12.02 37.88 -8.74
CA THR A 46 11.97 39.36 -8.82
C THR A 46 11.45 39.96 -7.52
N SER A 47 11.64 41.27 -7.32
CA SER A 47 11.13 42.00 -6.14
C SER A 47 9.60 42.00 -6.06
N GLU A 48 8.93 41.94 -7.21
CA GLU A 48 7.49 41.81 -7.35
C GLU A 48 7.18 40.55 -8.18
N PRO A 49 7.31 39.35 -7.60
CA PRO A 49 7.02 38.11 -8.32
C PRO A 49 5.51 37.90 -8.42
N ILE A 50 5.06 37.25 -9.49
CA ILE A 50 3.66 36.87 -9.62
C ILE A 50 3.35 35.84 -8.54
N GLN A 51 2.32 36.09 -7.72
CA GLN A 51 1.91 35.17 -6.68
C GLN A 51 1.13 33.99 -7.29
N GLY A 52 1.38 32.78 -6.79
CA GLY A 52 0.72 31.56 -7.21
C GLY A 52 1.66 30.35 -7.20
N THR A 53 1.26 29.31 -7.92
CA THR A 53 2.01 28.04 -7.99
C THR A 53 2.91 28.00 -9.21
N TYR A 54 4.21 27.80 -8.97
CA TYR A 54 5.23 27.57 -9.96
C TYR A 54 5.56 26.08 -10.02
N ASN A 55 5.92 25.58 -11.20
CA ASN A 55 6.32 24.19 -11.40
C ASN A 55 7.73 24.12 -11.95
N VAL A 56 8.59 23.36 -11.29
CA VAL A 56 9.89 22.92 -11.82
C VAL A 56 9.66 21.67 -12.64
N VAL A 57 9.82 21.78 -13.95
CA VAL A 57 9.63 20.69 -14.92
C VAL A 57 10.99 20.18 -15.36
N VAL A 58 11.31 18.94 -15.04
CA VAL A 58 12.51 18.24 -15.50
C VAL A 58 12.14 17.37 -16.69
N GLN A 59 12.73 17.64 -17.85
CA GLN A 59 12.57 16.88 -19.06
C GLN A 59 13.83 16.06 -19.33
N LYS A 60 13.65 14.73 -19.38
CA LYS A 60 14.70 13.77 -19.74
C LYS A 60 14.86 13.66 -21.25
N GLU A 61 16.00 13.16 -21.72
CA GLU A 61 16.23 12.85 -23.14
C GLU A 61 15.21 11.82 -23.68
N SER A 62 14.73 10.92 -22.82
CA SER A 62 13.66 9.96 -23.15
C SER A 62 12.30 10.60 -23.46
N GLY A 63 12.16 11.93 -23.29
CA GLY A 63 10.90 12.66 -23.43
C GLY A 63 10.04 12.68 -22.17
N THR A 64 10.40 11.89 -21.15
CA THR A 64 9.68 11.86 -19.87
C THR A 64 9.80 13.22 -19.16
N LYS A 65 8.65 13.77 -18.73
CA LYS A 65 8.59 15.01 -17.96
C LYS A 65 8.20 14.70 -16.51
N LEU A 66 8.97 15.19 -15.57
CA LEU A 66 8.67 15.17 -14.14
C LEU A 66 8.42 16.60 -13.68
N GLN A 67 7.48 16.80 -12.77
CA GLN A 67 7.12 18.13 -12.27
C GLN A 67 7.14 18.15 -10.75
N HIS A 68 7.65 19.25 -10.19
CA HIS A 68 7.60 19.51 -8.77
C HIS A 68 7.10 20.95 -8.51
N PRO A 69 5.94 21.11 -7.85
CA PRO A 69 5.37 22.43 -7.59
C PRO A 69 6.01 23.13 -6.38
N PHE A 70 6.10 24.45 -6.41
CA PHE A 70 6.32 25.32 -5.25
C PHE A 70 5.43 26.56 -5.35
N THR A 71 5.09 27.21 -4.23
CA THR A 71 4.24 28.41 -4.24
C THR A 71 5.03 29.65 -3.87
N VAL A 72 4.64 30.76 -4.48
CA VAL A 72 5.10 32.10 -4.14
C VAL A 72 3.86 32.90 -3.73
N GLU A 73 3.86 33.43 -2.53
CA GLU A 73 2.76 34.22 -1.99
C GLU A 73 3.33 35.30 -1.07
N GLU A 74 2.61 36.40 -0.91
CA GLU A 74 2.94 37.37 0.12
C GLU A 74 2.43 36.83 1.46
N TYR A 75 3.35 36.54 2.38
CA TYR A 75 3.00 36.01 3.68
C TYR A 75 3.78 36.67 4.80
N VAL A 76 3.12 36.80 5.94
CA VAL A 76 3.77 37.11 7.21
C VAL A 76 3.99 35.79 7.93
N LEU A 77 5.25 35.51 8.28
CA LEU A 77 5.60 34.32 9.04
C LEU A 77 4.76 34.25 10.32
N PRO A 78 3.87 33.25 10.47
CA PRO A 78 3.09 33.10 11.69
C PRO A 78 4.05 32.84 12.84
N LYS A 79 3.91 33.62 13.92
CA LYS A 79 4.77 33.52 15.11
C LYS A 79 4.50 32.23 15.90
N TYR A 80 3.29 31.68 15.76
CA TYR A 80 2.87 30.46 16.42
C TYR A 80 1.91 29.63 15.56
N GLU A 81 1.88 28.34 15.82
CA GLU A 81 0.98 27.35 15.22
C GLU A 81 -0.22 27.11 16.15
N VAL A 82 -1.42 26.99 15.59
CA VAL A 82 -2.60 26.48 16.30
C VAL A 82 -2.94 25.10 15.75
N SER A 83 -2.65 24.06 16.51
CA SER A 83 -2.92 22.68 16.15
C SER A 83 -4.19 22.17 16.84
N VAL A 84 -5.10 21.57 16.06
CA VAL A 84 -6.32 20.92 16.56
C VAL A 84 -6.12 19.41 16.52
N LYS A 85 -6.04 18.81 17.70
CA LYS A 85 -5.90 17.36 17.90
C LYS A 85 -7.24 16.77 18.28
N LEU A 86 -7.74 15.89 17.41
CA LEU A 86 -8.98 15.14 17.55
C LEU A 86 -8.82 13.79 16.82
N PRO A 87 -9.60 12.75 17.16
CA PRO A 87 -9.60 11.52 16.38
C PRO A 87 -10.01 11.80 14.93
N LYS A 88 -9.42 11.09 13.96
CA LYS A 88 -9.74 11.25 12.53
C LYS A 88 -11.13 10.70 12.19
N LYS A 89 -11.54 9.65 12.89
CA LYS A 89 -12.81 8.94 12.73
C LYS A 89 -13.40 8.64 14.11
N ILE A 90 -14.71 8.73 14.21
CA ILE A 90 -15.51 8.27 15.35
C ILE A 90 -16.67 7.41 14.86
N THR A 91 -17.18 6.55 15.72
CA THR A 91 -18.33 5.70 15.43
C THR A 91 -19.63 6.38 15.83
N ILE A 92 -20.76 5.96 15.27
CA ILE A 92 -22.09 6.42 15.71
C ILE A 92 -22.45 6.01 17.16
N GLN A 93 -21.64 5.15 17.79
CA GLN A 93 -21.82 4.69 19.18
C GLN A 93 -21.01 5.50 20.19
N ASP A 94 -20.04 6.31 19.73
CA ASP A 94 -19.15 7.05 20.62
C ASP A 94 -19.93 8.13 21.39
N GLU A 95 -19.81 8.14 22.71
CA GLU A 95 -20.52 9.08 23.60
C GLU A 95 -19.72 10.37 23.87
N GLU A 96 -18.41 10.32 23.63
CA GLU A 96 -17.46 11.38 23.99
C GLU A 96 -16.47 11.64 22.85
N LEU A 97 -16.21 12.92 22.57
CA LEU A 97 -15.20 13.37 21.63
C LEU A 97 -14.12 14.15 22.39
N LYS A 98 -12.90 13.61 22.42
CA LYS A 98 -11.73 14.29 23.00
C LYS A 98 -11.18 15.29 21.99
N VAL A 99 -11.17 16.56 22.36
CA VAL A 99 -10.64 17.66 21.55
C VAL A 99 -9.54 18.35 22.33
N ALA A 100 -8.39 18.53 21.70
CA ALA A 100 -7.28 19.30 22.24
C ALA A 100 -6.80 20.35 21.24
N ILE A 101 -6.72 21.60 21.67
CA ILE A 101 -6.21 22.71 20.85
C ILE A 101 -4.94 23.21 21.51
N CYS A 102 -3.84 23.25 20.76
CA CYS A 102 -2.53 23.63 21.26
C CYS A 102 -1.96 24.80 20.45
N GLY A 103 -1.46 25.81 21.15
CA GLY A 103 -0.70 26.92 20.60
C GLY A 103 0.78 26.79 20.95
N LEU A 104 1.64 26.75 19.94
CA LEU A 104 3.10 26.68 20.12
C LEU A 104 3.78 27.73 19.25
N TYR A 105 4.69 28.51 19.82
CA TYR A 105 5.56 29.37 19.04
C TYR A 105 6.48 28.54 18.13
N THR A 106 6.99 29.15 17.06
CA THR A 106 7.90 28.48 16.11
C THR A 106 9.16 27.93 16.77
N TYR A 107 9.61 28.53 17.88
CA TYR A 107 10.74 28.09 18.69
C TYR A 107 10.37 27.10 19.82
N GLY A 108 9.12 26.63 19.87
CA GLY A 108 8.70 25.48 20.67
C GLY A 108 8.10 25.79 22.06
N THR A 109 8.06 27.06 22.48
CA THR A 109 7.41 27.41 23.74
C THR A 109 5.87 27.48 23.60
N PRO A 110 5.13 27.14 24.67
CA PRO A 110 3.69 27.38 24.77
C PRO A 110 3.27 28.83 24.54
N VAL A 111 2.18 29.04 23.80
CA VAL A 111 1.54 30.36 23.67
C VAL A 111 0.56 30.58 24.82
N PRO A 112 0.78 31.56 25.72
CA PRO A 112 -0.21 31.94 26.70
C PRO A 112 -1.35 32.73 26.03
N GLY A 113 -2.58 32.49 26.47
CA GLY A 113 -3.73 33.15 25.89
C GLY A 113 -5.08 32.54 26.23
N LEU A 114 -6.11 33.03 25.53
CA LEU A 114 -7.47 32.54 25.63
C LEU A 114 -7.81 31.72 24.38
N VAL A 115 -8.40 30.54 24.56
CA VAL A 115 -8.86 29.69 23.46
C VAL A 115 -10.38 29.66 23.42
N ASN A 116 -10.94 30.05 22.28
CA ASN A 116 -12.34 29.81 21.94
C ASN A 116 -12.44 28.57 21.05
N VAL A 117 -13.23 27.59 21.47
CA VAL A 117 -13.43 26.32 20.77
C VAL A 117 -14.87 26.22 20.32
N ARG A 118 -15.05 25.88 19.04
CA ARG A 118 -16.35 25.67 18.40
C ARG A 118 -16.39 24.31 17.72
N VAL A 119 -17.29 23.44 18.18
CA VAL A 119 -17.47 22.09 17.65
C VAL A 119 -18.84 22.00 17.00
N CYS A 120 -18.90 21.66 15.71
CA CYS A 120 -20.12 21.70 14.92
C CYS A 120 -20.35 20.42 14.10
N ARG A 121 -21.60 19.97 14.04
CA ARG A 121 -22.07 18.99 13.04
C ARG A 121 -23.06 19.67 12.09
N ARG A 122 -22.72 19.74 10.81
CA ARG A 122 -23.56 20.39 9.79
C ARG A 122 -24.74 19.52 9.37
N PHE A 123 -25.84 20.14 8.97
CA PHE A 123 -26.92 19.43 8.28
C PHE A 123 -26.48 19.02 6.86
N SER A 124 -27.00 17.90 6.35
CA SER A 124 -26.65 17.43 5.00
C SER A 124 -27.23 18.34 3.91
N GLN A 125 -28.42 18.88 4.15
CA GLN A 125 -29.11 19.87 3.33
C GLN A 125 -29.45 21.07 4.20
N SER A 126 -29.22 22.30 3.71
CA SER A 126 -29.68 23.50 4.38
C SER A 126 -31.22 23.51 4.33
N ARG A 127 -31.87 23.08 5.42
CA ARG A 127 -33.33 22.88 5.43
C ARG A 127 -34.13 24.17 5.31
N SER A 128 -33.52 25.34 5.50
CA SER A 128 -34.21 26.62 5.38
C SER A 128 -33.23 27.79 5.24
N ARG A 129 -33.55 28.76 4.38
CA ARG A 129 -32.89 30.09 4.37
C ARG A 129 -33.48 31.04 5.42
N CYS A 130 -34.54 30.65 6.13
CA CYS A 130 -35.32 31.53 7.00
C CYS A 130 -34.68 31.76 8.38
N TYR A 131 -33.76 30.90 8.85
CA TYR A 131 -33.20 30.96 10.21
C TYR A 131 -31.68 31.18 10.24
N GLY A 132 -31.07 31.62 9.13
CA GLY A 132 -29.63 31.97 9.08
C GLY A 132 -28.71 30.83 9.55
N LYS A 133 -27.68 31.17 10.36
CA LYS A 133 -26.63 30.24 10.83
C LYS A 133 -27.15 29.09 11.71
N GLU A 134 -28.30 29.24 12.38
CA GLU A 134 -28.87 28.21 13.25
C GLU A 134 -29.46 27.02 12.45
N ALA A 135 -29.83 27.24 11.19
CA ALA A 135 -30.29 26.19 10.29
C ALA A 135 -29.17 25.44 9.57
N GLU A 136 -27.89 25.80 9.81
CA GLU A 136 -26.75 25.25 9.08
C GLU A 136 -26.03 24.13 9.84
N ALA A 137 -25.97 24.21 11.17
CA ALA A 137 -25.27 23.22 12.00
C ALA A 137 -25.75 23.23 13.45
N VAL A 138 -25.55 22.11 14.13
CA VAL A 138 -25.62 22.02 15.59
C VAL A 138 -24.21 22.22 16.13
N CYS A 139 -24.00 23.24 16.95
CA CYS A 139 -22.69 23.60 17.49
C CYS A 139 -22.69 23.68 19.02
N GLU A 140 -21.53 23.38 19.60
CA GLU A 140 -21.22 23.61 21.02
C GLU A 140 -19.95 24.47 21.08
N GLU A 141 -20.00 25.53 21.88
CA GLU A 141 -18.91 26.50 22.02
C GLU A 141 -18.49 26.61 23.49
N PHE A 142 -17.18 26.68 23.72
CA PHE A 142 -16.63 26.91 25.05
C PHE A 142 -15.32 27.68 24.97
N THR A 143 -15.07 28.48 26.00
CA THR A 143 -13.85 29.29 26.11
C THR A 143 -13.08 28.87 27.35
N ARG A 144 -11.77 28.66 27.21
CA ARG A 144 -10.88 28.35 28.34
C ARG A 144 -9.53 29.04 28.19
N GLN A 145 -8.88 29.33 29.32
CA GLN A 145 -7.49 29.74 29.33
C GLN A 145 -6.57 28.55 29.03
N VAL A 146 -5.46 28.85 28.37
CA VAL A 146 -4.43 27.87 28.00
C VAL A 146 -3.70 27.37 29.26
N ASN A 147 -3.46 26.05 29.34
CA ASN A 147 -2.69 25.47 30.45
C ASN A 147 -1.18 25.80 30.32
N VAL A 148 -0.38 25.52 31.36
CA VAL A 148 1.09 25.69 31.38
C VAL A 148 1.80 25.05 30.16
N ARG A 149 1.18 24.04 29.52
CA ARG A 149 1.70 23.35 28.34
C ARG A 149 1.26 23.95 26.99
N GLY A 150 0.53 25.07 26.97
CA GLY A 150 0.09 25.68 25.72
C GLY A 150 -1.16 25.05 25.10
N CYS A 151 -1.85 24.17 25.82
CA CYS A 151 -2.99 23.42 25.30
C CYS A 151 -4.24 23.55 26.16
N VAL A 152 -5.40 23.50 25.50
CA VAL A 152 -6.72 23.29 26.11
C VAL A 152 -7.23 21.94 25.63
N SER A 153 -7.45 21.01 26.56
CA SER A 153 -8.08 19.71 26.30
C SER A 153 -9.45 19.66 26.95
N ASN A 154 -10.46 19.23 26.19
CA ASN A 154 -11.81 19.04 26.70
C ASN A 154 -12.45 17.76 26.13
N VAL A 155 -13.45 17.25 26.84
CA VAL A 155 -14.25 16.09 26.42
C VAL A 155 -15.66 16.59 26.12
N VAL A 156 -16.03 16.54 24.85
CA VAL A 156 -17.32 17.04 24.36
C VAL A 156 -18.30 15.87 24.27
N LYS A 157 -19.49 16.01 24.85
CA LYS A 157 -20.50 14.94 24.82
C LYS A 157 -21.17 14.88 23.45
N THR A 158 -21.16 13.71 22.80
CA THR A 158 -21.64 13.59 21.42
C THR A 158 -23.17 13.61 21.29
N LYS A 159 -23.89 13.47 22.41
CA LYS A 159 -25.36 13.44 22.48
C LYS A 159 -26.01 14.64 21.77
N ILE A 160 -25.42 15.83 21.87
CA ILE A 160 -25.93 17.06 21.25
C ILE A 160 -25.89 16.96 19.72
N PHE A 161 -24.88 16.29 19.15
CA PHE A 161 -24.71 16.16 17.71
C PHE A 161 -25.56 15.06 17.08
N GLN A 162 -26.32 14.27 17.87
CA GLN A 162 -27.27 13.24 17.40
C GLN A 162 -26.65 12.27 16.37
N LEU A 163 -25.50 11.65 16.67
CA LEU A 163 -24.68 10.89 15.70
C LEU A 163 -25.48 9.89 14.84
N LYS A 164 -26.45 9.20 15.44
CA LYS A 164 -27.29 8.18 14.80
C LYS A 164 -28.43 8.74 13.91
N ARG A 165 -28.68 10.05 13.90
CA ARG A 165 -29.79 10.65 13.15
C ARG A 165 -29.38 10.98 11.71
N LYS A 166 -30.21 10.60 10.74
CA LYS A 166 -30.05 10.97 9.34
C LYS A 166 -30.38 12.45 9.09
N GLY A 167 -29.92 13.00 7.97
CA GLY A 167 -30.10 14.42 7.62
C GLY A 167 -28.98 15.35 8.12
N TYR A 168 -27.93 14.79 8.71
CA TYR A 168 -26.69 15.49 9.05
C TYR A 168 -25.54 14.99 8.17
N LYS A 169 -24.49 15.79 8.06
CA LYS A 169 -23.23 15.29 7.49
C LYS A 169 -22.60 14.29 8.45
N MET A 170 -21.97 13.26 7.88
CA MET A 170 -21.20 12.25 8.61
C MET A 170 -19.80 12.77 8.95
N LYS A 171 -19.72 13.99 9.50
CA LYS A 171 -18.49 14.61 9.99
C LYS A 171 -18.76 15.66 11.05
N ILE A 172 -17.84 15.80 11.99
CA ILE A 172 -17.77 16.88 12.98
C ILE A 172 -16.62 17.81 12.61
N GLU A 173 -16.87 19.10 12.63
CA GLU A 173 -15.88 20.15 12.37
C GLU A 173 -15.56 20.86 13.69
N VAL A 174 -14.28 21.05 13.97
CA VAL A 174 -13.76 21.74 15.15
C VAL A 174 -12.97 22.94 14.69
N GLN A 175 -13.24 24.10 15.29
CA GLN A 175 -12.51 25.33 15.09
C GLN A 175 -11.99 25.82 16.44
N GLY A 176 -10.69 26.07 16.53
CA GLY A 176 -10.03 26.58 17.72
C GLY A 176 -9.36 27.92 17.41
N LYS A 177 -9.73 28.97 18.13
CA LYS A 177 -9.17 30.32 17.96
C LYS A 177 -8.38 30.68 19.21
N ILE A 178 -7.08 30.95 19.06
CA ILE A 178 -6.18 31.34 20.15
C ILE A 178 -5.85 32.83 20.02
N THR A 179 -6.20 33.59 21.06
CA THR A 179 -5.85 35.00 21.22
C THR A 179 -4.62 35.10 22.13
N GLU A 180 -3.50 35.55 21.58
CA GLU A 180 -2.21 35.69 22.28
C GLU A 180 -2.28 36.78 23.36
N GLU A 181 -1.77 36.46 24.56
CA GLU A 181 -1.65 37.43 25.65
C GLU A 181 -0.54 38.45 25.37
N GLY A 182 -0.88 39.75 25.41
CA GLY A 182 0.06 40.87 25.23
C GLY A 182 -0.01 41.55 23.87
N THR A 183 -0.14 40.80 22.77
CA THR A 183 -0.23 41.37 21.40
C THR A 183 -1.68 41.46 20.89
N GLY A 184 -2.57 40.63 21.41
CA GLY A 184 -3.95 40.51 20.93
C GLY A 184 -4.08 39.87 19.54
N VAL A 185 -3.00 39.30 18.98
CA VAL A 185 -3.04 38.58 17.70
C VAL A 185 -3.88 37.31 17.87
N GLU A 186 -4.70 37.02 16.87
CA GLU A 186 -5.59 35.86 16.86
C GLU A 186 -5.25 34.93 15.69
N LEU A 187 -5.02 33.66 15.99
CA LEU A 187 -4.85 32.62 14.97
C LEU A 187 -5.88 31.52 15.18
N THR A 188 -6.32 30.94 14.06
CA THR A 188 -7.39 29.94 14.04
C THR A 188 -6.86 28.64 13.46
N GLY A 189 -6.99 27.55 14.22
CA GLY A 189 -6.81 26.19 13.75
C GLY A 189 -8.16 25.54 13.46
N THR A 190 -8.21 24.67 12.46
CA THR A 190 -9.40 23.87 12.15
C THR A 190 -9.03 22.38 12.11
N GLY A 191 -9.99 21.53 12.42
CA GLY A 191 -9.87 20.09 12.34
C GLY A 191 -11.22 19.45 12.08
N SER A 192 -11.23 18.23 11.56
CA SER A 192 -12.48 17.50 11.35
C SER A 192 -12.32 16.02 11.68
N SER A 193 -13.38 15.44 12.23
CA SER A 193 -13.51 13.98 12.46
C SER A 193 -14.65 13.46 11.59
N GLU A 194 -14.39 12.42 10.81
CA GLU A 194 -15.44 11.69 10.10
C GLU A 194 -16.26 10.85 11.10
N ILE A 195 -17.55 10.68 10.81
CA ILE A 195 -18.45 9.79 11.56
C ILE A 195 -18.73 8.59 10.68
N THR A 196 -18.60 7.37 11.21
CA THR A 196 -18.95 6.16 10.48
C THR A 196 -19.99 5.31 11.22
N ASP A 197 -20.85 4.67 10.45
CA ASP A 197 -21.80 3.66 10.87
C ASP A 197 -21.24 2.23 10.77
N THR A 198 -20.06 2.08 10.18
CA THR A 198 -19.36 0.80 10.10
C THR A 198 -18.71 0.51 11.45
N MET A 199 -19.10 -0.58 12.12
CA MET A 199 -18.53 -0.99 13.41
C MET A 199 -17.30 -1.87 13.24
N SER A 200 -17.32 -2.72 12.21
CA SER A 200 -16.16 -3.51 11.82
C SER A 200 -16.12 -3.69 10.31
N LYS A 201 -14.92 -3.76 9.74
CA LYS A 201 -14.68 -3.99 8.33
C LYS A 201 -13.70 -5.14 8.16
N ILE A 202 -14.05 -6.08 7.28
CA ILE A 202 -13.23 -7.23 6.93
C ILE A 202 -12.72 -7.04 5.50
N SER A 203 -11.47 -7.39 5.25
CA SER A 203 -10.89 -7.40 3.91
C SER A 203 -9.89 -8.54 3.74
N PHE A 204 -9.88 -9.16 2.56
CA PHE A 204 -8.80 -10.06 2.15
C PHE A 204 -7.60 -9.21 1.68
N GLU A 205 -6.43 -9.45 2.26
CA GLU A 205 -5.20 -8.75 1.85
C GLU A 205 -4.31 -9.58 0.92
N GLN A 206 -4.15 -10.87 1.21
CA GLN A 206 -3.36 -11.81 0.43
C GLN A 206 -4.16 -13.11 0.30
N VAL A 207 -4.69 -13.39 -0.88
CA VAL A 207 -5.47 -14.59 -1.14
C VAL A 207 -5.33 -14.97 -2.61
N ASP A 208 -5.16 -16.25 -2.89
CA ASP A 208 -5.02 -16.71 -4.26
C ASP A 208 -6.35 -16.59 -5.01
N SER A 209 -6.26 -16.21 -6.29
CA SER A 209 -7.40 -16.27 -7.22
C SER A 209 -7.69 -17.69 -7.71
N HIS A 210 -6.79 -18.63 -7.46
CA HIS A 210 -6.92 -20.02 -7.90
C HIS A 210 -6.63 -20.97 -6.76
N TYR A 211 -7.38 -22.06 -6.66
CA TYR A 211 -7.11 -23.13 -5.71
C TYR A 211 -6.66 -24.40 -6.44
N LYS A 212 -5.71 -25.12 -5.84
CA LYS A 212 -5.15 -26.37 -6.38
C LYS A 212 -5.73 -27.53 -5.57
N PRO A 213 -6.58 -28.41 -6.16
CA PRO A 213 -7.20 -29.51 -5.41
C PRO A 213 -6.16 -30.39 -4.72
N GLY A 214 -6.38 -30.69 -3.44
CA GLY A 214 -5.45 -31.47 -2.63
C GLY A 214 -4.23 -30.70 -2.12
N MET A 215 -4.15 -29.39 -2.37
CA MET A 215 -3.14 -28.51 -1.78
C MET A 215 -3.79 -27.55 -0.76
N PRO A 216 -3.07 -27.12 0.28
CA PRO A 216 -3.57 -26.12 1.21
C PRO A 216 -3.84 -24.80 0.48
N PHE A 217 -5.04 -24.26 0.67
CA PHE A 217 -5.42 -22.94 0.18
C PHE A 217 -5.20 -21.92 1.29
N PHE A 218 -4.32 -20.96 1.04
CA PHE A 218 -3.94 -19.95 2.03
C PHE A 218 -4.63 -18.62 1.74
N GLY A 219 -4.98 -17.91 2.81
CA GLY A 219 -5.35 -16.51 2.69
C GLY A 219 -5.17 -15.74 4.00
N GLN A 220 -5.02 -14.43 3.86
CA GLN A 220 -4.92 -13.48 4.94
C GLN A 220 -6.13 -12.56 4.95
N VAL A 221 -6.78 -12.51 6.11
CA VAL A 221 -7.87 -11.59 6.40
C VAL A 221 -7.39 -10.53 7.38
N LYS A 222 -7.85 -9.29 7.18
CA LYS A 222 -7.70 -8.20 8.14
C LYS A 222 -9.06 -7.71 8.61
N LEU A 223 -9.19 -7.55 9.93
CA LEU A 223 -10.33 -7.00 10.64
C LEU A 223 -9.92 -5.69 11.31
N VAL A 224 -10.64 -4.64 10.98
CA VAL A 224 -10.51 -3.33 11.60
C VAL A 224 -11.86 -2.85 12.11
N ASP A 225 -11.84 -1.96 13.10
CA ASP A 225 -13.04 -1.27 13.56
C ASP A 225 -13.42 -0.12 12.60
N GLY A 226 -14.50 0.60 12.93
CA GLY A 226 -14.92 1.78 12.15
C GLY A 226 -13.87 2.90 12.05
N THR A 227 -12.92 2.94 12.98
CA THR A 227 -11.85 3.95 13.01
C THR A 227 -10.58 3.51 12.27
N ASP A 228 -10.64 2.38 11.56
CA ASP A 228 -9.52 1.68 10.91
C ASP A 228 -8.47 1.15 11.90
N ALA A 229 -8.80 1.07 13.20
CA ALA A 229 -7.92 0.48 14.20
C ALA A 229 -8.01 -1.06 14.12
N PRO A 230 -6.89 -1.78 14.27
CA PRO A 230 -6.88 -3.24 14.23
C PRO A 230 -7.67 -3.82 15.41
N MET A 231 -8.53 -4.79 15.14
CA MET A 231 -9.29 -5.52 16.17
C MET A 231 -8.59 -6.83 16.51
N ALA A 232 -7.91 -6.87 17.64
CA ALA A 232 -7.18 -8.04 18.12
C ALA A 232 -8.06 -8.99 18.94
N ASN A 233 -7.75 -10.29 18.92
CA ASN A 233 -8.44 -11.35 19.65
C ASN A 233 -9.94 -11.47 19.34
N GLU A 234 -10.35 -11.06 18.15
CA GLU A 234 -11.72 -11.21 17.66
C GLU A 234 -11.83 -12.44 16.76
N THR A 235 -12.99 -13.08 16.76
CA THR A 235 -13.21 -14.31 15.98
C THR A 235 -13.92 -14.00 14.67
N ILE A 236 -13.28 -14.35 13.56
CA ILE A 236 -13.83 -14.28 12.21
C ILE A 236 -14.21 -15.68 11.78
N ARG A 237 -15.41 -15.82 11.22
CA ARG A 237 -15.91 -17.06 10.64
C ARG A 237 -15.69 -17.04 9.13
N ILE A 238 -14.96 -18.03 8.63
CA ILE A 238 -14.72 -18.21 7.19
C ILE A 238 -15.57 -19.39 6.72
N SER A 239 -16.36 -19.19 5.67
CA SER A 239 -17.18 -20.23 5.06
C SER A 239 -16.98 -20.36 3.55
N ILE A 240 -17.02 -21.58 3.04
CA ILE A 240 -16.86 -21.88 1.61
C ILE A 240 -18.03 -22.69 1.07
N GLY A 241 -18.48 -22.36 -0.14
CA GLY A 241 -19.31 -23.23 -0.97
C GLY A 241 -20.67 -23.59 -0.36
N GLY A 242 -21.32 -22.64 0.32
CA GLY A 242 -22.61 -22.89 0.98
C GLY A 242 -22.51 -23.75 2.24
N ASN A 243 -21.47 -23.55 3.05
CA ASN A 243 -21.15 -24.25 4.31
C ASN A 243 -20.52 -25.65 4.16
N LYS A 244 -19.91 -25.97 3.00
CA LYS A 244 -19.08 -27.20 2.86
C LYS A 244 -17.88 -27.19 3.81
N TYR A 245 -17.37 -25.99 4.09
CA TYR A 245 -16.36 -25.73 5.09
C TYR A 245 -16.77 -24.49 5.88
N GLU A 246 -16.64 -24.55 7.20
CA GLU A 246 -16.86 -23.43 8.11
C GLU A 246 -15.91 -23.58 9.30
N ASP A 247 -15.10 -22.55 9.54
CA ASP A 247 -14.18 -22.55 10.67
C ASP A 247 -13.97 -21.13 11.22
N ASN A 248 -13.51 -21.07 12.46
CA ASN A 248 -13.35 -19.84 13.23
C ASN A 248 -11.86 -19.53 13.40
N TYR A 249 -11.48 -18.31 13.04
CA TYR A 249 -10.12 -17.82 13.06
C TYR A 249 -10.02 -16.58 13.95
N THR A 250 -9.05 -16.56 14.86
CA THR A 250 -8.86 -15.45 15.80
C THR A 250 -7.76 -14.51 15.31
N THR A 251 -8.04 -13.20 15.35
CA THR A 251 -7.11 -12.16 14.91
C THR A 251 -5.98 -11.91 15.89
N ASN A 252 -4.79 -11.59 15.36
CA ASN A 252 -3.63 -11.17 16.14
C ASN A 252 -3.70 -9.67 16.55
N GLU A 253 -2.65 -9.15 17.18
CA GLU A 253 -2.55 -7.75 17.62
C GLU A 253 -2.71 -6.72 16.48
N GLU A 254 -2.36 -7.09 15.25
CA GLU A 254 -2.53 -6.24 14.05
C GLU A 254 -3.91 -6.40 13.39
N GLY A 255 -4.83 -7.13 14.03
CA GLY A 255 -6.15 -7.44 13.48
C GLY A 255 -6.09 -8.36 12.27
N ARG A 256 -5.00 -9.11 12.07
CA ARG A 256 -4.79 -10.01 10.94
C ARG A 256 -4.88 -11.46 11.37
N VAL A 257 -5.32 -12.31 10.46
CA VAL A 257 -5.27 -13.75 10.63
C VAL A 257 -5.01 -14.45 9.31
N TRP A 258 -4.16 -15.47 9.34
CA TRP A 258 -3.99 -16.39 8.25
C TRP A 258 -4.91 -17.58 8.44
N PHE A 259 -5.57 -17.98 7.36
CA PHE A 259 -6.32 -19.21 7.29
C PHE A 259 -5.65 -20.14 6.28
N SER A 260 -5.76 -21.44 6.55
CA SER A 260 -5.27 -22.51 5.68
C SER A 260 -6.37 -23.54 5.59
N ILE A 261 -6.85 -23.80 4.38
CA ILE A 261 -7.99 -24.68 4.15
C ILE A 261 -7.52 -25.88 3.33
N ASP A 262 -7.83 -27.07 3.81
CA ASP A 262 -7.59 -28.30 3.07
C ASP A 262 -8.63 -28.44 1.95
N THR A 263 -8.16 -28.53 0.71
CA THR A 263 -8.99 -28.64 -0.49
C THR A 263 -9.06 -30.05 -1.06
N VAL A 264 -8.65 -31.09 -0.32
CA VAL A 264 -8.69 -32.50 -0.77
C VAL A 264 -10.06 -32.92 -1.30
N ASN A 265 -11.14 -32.48 -0.66
CA ASN A 265 -12.51 -32.85 -1.04
C ASN A 265 -13.18 -31.88 -2.02
N PHE A 266 -12.44 -30.89 -2.54
CA PHE A 266 -13.03 -29.83 -3.37
C PHE A 266 -12.89 -30.19 -4.85
N THR A 267 -14.02 -30.26 -5.55
CA THR A 267 -14.08 -30.63 -6.97
C THR A 267 -14.70 -29.56 -7.86
N ASP A 268 -15.28 -28.52 -7.26
CA ASP A 268 -16.05 -27.48 -7.95
C ASP A 268 -15.16 -26.63 -8.86
N THR A 269 -15.66 -26.14 -10.00
CA THR A 269 -14.85 -25.29 -10.90
C THR A 269 -14.47 -23.94 -10.28
N SER A 270 -15.24 -23.48 -9.29
CA SER A 270 -14.91 -22.32 -8.48
C SER A 270 -15.48 -22.46 -7.07
N ILE A 271 -14.82 -21.81 -6.12
CA ILE A 271 -15.22 -21.74 -4.72
C ILE A 271 -15.39 -20.28 -4.32
N GLN A 272 -16.46 -19.98 -3.60
CA GLN A 272 -16.68 -18.67 -3.00
C GLN A 272 -16.36 -18.75 -1.51
N ILE A 273 -15.45 -17.90 -1.06
CA ILE A 273 -14.96 -17.77 0.31
C ILE A 273 -15.60 -16.52 0.92
N ASN A 274 -16.36 -16.68 1.99
CA ASN A 274 -16.99 -15.57 2.70
C ASN A 274 -16.39 -15.45 4.10
N ALA A 275 -16.04 -14.23 4.51
CA ALA A 275 -15.55 -13.92 5.84
C ALA A 275 -16.55 -13.01 6.57
N ASN A 276 -16.98 -13.46 7.74
CA ASN A 276 -18.01 -12.81 8.56
C ASN A 276 -17.51 -12.65 10.00
N HIS A 277 -17.79 -11.51 10.63
CA HIS A 277 -17.41 -11.25 12.03
C HIS A 277 -18.63 -11.31 12.96
N LYS A 278 -19.58 -10.38 12.79
CA LYS A 278 -20.83 -10.33 13.56
C LYS A 278 -22.03 -10.30 12.64
N SER A 279 -23.13 -10.87 13.12
CA SER A 279 -24.41 -10.82 12.41
C SER A 279 -24.97 -9.40 12.44
N GLU A 280 -25.53 -8.97 11.31
CA GLU A 280 -26.22 -7.69 11.22
C GLU A 280 -27.55 -7.74 11.98
N LEU A 281 -27.85 -6.66 12.70
CA LEU A 281 -29.17 -6.42 13.25
C LEU A 281 -30.06 -5.92 12.11
N ASN A 282 -31.00 -6.74 11.66
CA ASN A 282 -31.99 -6.36 10.65
C ASN A 282 -33.04 -5.43 11.26
N CYS A 283 -32.70 -4.15 11.40
CA CYS A 283 -33.63 -3.09 11.77
C CYS A 283 -33.72 -2.09 10.63
N TYR A 284 -34.86 -2.03 9.94
CA TYR A 284 -35.08 -1.06 8.88
C TYR A 284 -35.71 0.20 9.48
N ASP A 285 -34.89 1.25 9.62
CA ASP A 285 -35.35 2.57 10.06
C ASP A 285 -34.90 3.65 9.07
N THR A 286 -35.86 4.39 8.54
CA THR A 286 -35.63 5.43 7.55
C THR A 286 -34.97 6.68 8.13
N ASP A 287 -35.16 6.97 9.42
CA ASP A 287 -34.70 8.20 10.08
C ASP A 287 -33.39 8.01 10.85
N TRP A 288 -33.03 6.77 11.14
CA TRP A 288 -31.84 6.40 11.90
C TRP A 288 -30.78 5.71 11.05
N VAL A 289 -29.52 5.93 11.42
CA VAL A 289 -28.36 5.23 10.90
C VAL A 289 -28.10 4.02 11.80
N THR A 290 -27.97 2.85 11.20
CA THR A 290 -27.78 1.58 11.91
C THR A 290 -26.33 1.12 11.84
N PRO A 291 -25.83 0.43 12.88
CA PRO A 291 -24.49 -0.11 12.86
C PRO A 291 -24.36 -1.21 11.81
N VAL A 292 -23.33 -1.11 10.96
CA VAL A 292 -23.03 -2.08 9.89
C VAL A 292 -21.80 -2.89 10.27
N TYR A 293 -21.86 -4.21 10.08
CA TYR A 293 -20.72 -5.11 10.24
C TYR A 293 -20.33 -5.64 8.87
N GLY A 294 -19.25 -5.08 8.31
CA GLY A 294 -18.77 -5.39 6.98
C GLY A 294 -18.42 -6.87 6.82
N LYS A 295 -18.80 -7.43 5.67
CA LYS A 295 -18.49 -8.79 5.23
C LYS A 295 -17.54 -8.72 4.04
N ALA A 296 -16.72 -9.75 3.85
CA ALA A 296 -15.86 -9.88 2.68
C ALA A 296 -16.14 -11.18 1.95
N ALA A 297 -16.11 -11.14 0.62
CA ALA A 297 -16.23 -12.31 -0.23
C ALA A 297 -15.08 -12.33 -1.24
N HIS A 298 -14.56 -13.52 -1.53
CA HIS A 298 -13.54 -13.76 -2.55
C HIS A 298 -13.88 -15.02 -3.32
N THR A 299 -13.64 -15.03 -4.63
CA THR A 299 -13.89 -16.20 -5.48
C THR A 299 -12.57 -16.72 -6.00
N ALA A 300 -12.33 -18.02 -5.82
CA ALA A 300 -11.16 -18.70 -6.36
C ALA A 300 -11.60 -19.78 -7.37
N THR A 301 -11.01 -19.78 -8.56
CA THR A 301 -11.29 -20.81 -9.59
C THR A 301 -10.33 -21.99 -9.45
N ARG A 302 -10.70 -23.15 -9.99
CA ARG A 302 -9.85 -24.34 -9.96
C ARG A 302 -8.60 -24.11 -10.83
N PHE A 303 -7.45 -24.58 -10.35
CA PHE A 303 -6.21 -24.59 -11.10
C PHE A 303 -6.11 -25.87 -11.93
N TYR A 304 -5.91 -25.73 -13.24
CA TYR A 304 -5.79 -26.80 -14.20
C TYR A 304 -4.39 -27.42 -14.18
N SER A 305 -4.33 -28.75 -14.11
CA SER A 305 -3.13 -29.57 -14.32
C SER A 305 -3.55 -30.90 -14.98
N PRO A 306 -3.01 -31.24 -16.16
CA PRO A 306 -3.28 -32.51 -16.82
C PRO A 306 -2.93 -33.73 -15.96
N SER A 307 -1.78 -33.72 -15.27
CA SER A 307 -1.37 -34.83 -14.42
C SER A 307 -1.91 -34.76 -13.00
N LYS A 308 -2.61 -33.69 -12.60
CA LYS A 308 -2.97 -33.38 -11.20
C LYS A 308 -1.74 -33.27 -10.29
N SER A 309 -0.62 -32.81 -10.86
CA SER A 309 0.59 -32.45 -10.12
C SER A 309 0.58 -30.95 -9.84
N PHE A 310 0.94 -30.56 -8.63
CA PHE A 310 0.85 -29.18 -8.19
C PHE A 310 2.09 -28.76 -7.42
N LEU A 311 2.36 -27.46 -7.47
CA LEU A 311 3.41 -26.78 -6.71
C LEU A 311 2.77 -25.55 -6.06
N LYS A 312 3.03 -25.30 -4.78
CA LYS A 312 2.55 -24.12 -4.06
C LYS A 312 3.64 -23.60 -3.13
N ILE A 313 3.91 -22.30 -3.23
CA ILE A 313 4.76 -21.59 -2.28
C ILE A 313 3.90 -21.19 -1.08
N GLU A 314 4.39 -21.45 0.13
CA GLU A 314 3.75 -21.03 1.36
C GLU A 314 4.00 -19.52 1.56
N PRO A 315 2.94 -18.70 1.71
CA PRO A 315 3.11 -17.29 1.95
C PRO A 315 3.66 -17.02 3.35
N VAL A 316 4.45 -15.96 3.50
CA VAL A 316 5.00 -15.54 4.80
C VAL A 316 4.10 -14.47 5.41
N SER A 317 3.84 -14.60 6.71
CA SER A 317 2.83 -13.81 7.40
C SER A 317 3.23 -12.39 7.77
N HIS A 318 4.54 -12.14 7.94
CA HIS A 318 5.10 -10.85 8.33
C HIS A 318 5.81 -10.14 7.18
N THR A 319 6.02 -8.83 7.34
CA THR A 319 6.86 -8.06 6.42
C THR A 319 8.33 -8.36 6.69
N LEU A 320 9.09 -8.66 5.64
CA LEU A 320 10.49 -9.05 5.76
C LEU A 320 11.40 -7.84 6.01
N HIS A 321 12.50 -8.06 6.73
CA HIS A 321 13.48 -7.03 7.08
C HIS A 321 14.80 -7.25 6.35
N CYS A 322 15.38 -6.17 5.81
CA CYS A 322 16.67 -6.27 5.13
C CYS A 322 17.79 -6.67 6.10
N GLY A 323 18.58 -7.66 5.68
CA GLY A 323 19.61 -8.31 6.49
C GLY A 323 19.15 -9.63 7.13
N SER A 324 17.87 -10.00 7.06
CA SER A 324 17.41 -11.34 7.45
C SER A 324 17.60 -12.37 6.33
N ASN A 325 17.66 -13.64 6.72
CA ASN A 325 17.57 -14.78 5.80
C ASN A 325 16.28 -15.53 6.11
N GLU A 326 15.33 -15.50 5.19
CA GLU A 326 14.01 -16.11 5.37
C GLU A 326 14.00 -17.51 4.76
N MET A 327 13.41 -18.47 5.48
CA MET A 327 13.17 -19.82 4.98
C MET A 327 11.76 -19.88 4.40
N VAL A 328 11.64 -20.01 3.10
CA VAL A 328 10.35 -20.13 2.40
C VAL A 328 10.06 -21.61 2.20
N ARG A 329 8.85 -22.04 2.54
CA ARG A 329 8.39 -23.43 2.37
C ARG A 329 7.67 -23.60 1.04
N MET A 330 7.93 -24.72 0.38
CA MET A 330 7.29 -25.08 -0.86
C MET A 330 6.67 -26.45 -0.75
N HIS A 331 5.38 -26.51 -1.06
CA HIS A 331 4.55 -27.70 -1.06
C HIS A 331 4.44 -28.20 -2.49
N TYR A 332 4.70 -29.49 -2.71
CA TYR A 332 4.54 -30.08 -4.03
C TYR A 332 3.91 -31.47 -3.97
N ILE A 333 3.15 -31.80 -5.00
CA ILE A 333 2.60 -33.13 -5.24
C ILE A 333 2.87 -33.49 -6.69
N LEU A 334 3.49 -34.65 -6.91
CA LEU A 334 3.90 -35.12 -8.22
C LEU A 334 3.28 -36.48 -8.48
N LYS A 335 2.41 -36.58 -9.49
CA LYS A 335 1.72 -37.82 -9.80
C LYS A 335 2.63 -38.77 -10.60
N PRO A 336 2.60 -40.09 -10.35
CA PRO A 336 3.49 -41.05 -11.01
C PRO A 336 3.40 -41.00 -12.55
N GLU A 337 2.21 -40.72 -13.08
CA GLU A 337 1.94 -40.58 -14.51
C GLU A 337 2.76 -39.44 -15.15
N ALA A 338 3.05 -38.38 -14.37
CA ALA A 338 3.80 -37.22 -14.81
C ALA A 338 5.31 -37.44 -14.76
N VAL A 339 5.78 -38.16 -13.73
CA VAL A 339 7.19 -38.31 -13.38
C VAL A 339 7.85 -39.53 -14.03
N ARG A 340 7.06 -40.51 -14.49
CA ARG A 340 7.54 -41.76 -15.09
C ARG A 340 8.51 -42.47 -14.12
N GLU A 341 9.71 -42.82 -14.58
CA GLU A 341 10.70 -43.57 -13.79
C GLU A 341 11.73 -42.68 -13.06
N GLN A 342 11.57 -41.35 -13.08
CA GLN A 342 12.51 -40.46 -12.40
C GLN A 342 12.37 -40.56 -10.88
N LYS A 343 13.52 -40.59 -10.19
CA LYS A 343 13.59 -40.62 -8.72
C LYS A 343 13.81 -39.25 -8.09
N GLU A 344 14.30 -38.30 -8.88
CA GLU A 344 14.61 -36.93 -8.46
C GLU A 344 14.11 -35.94 -9.51
N ILE A 345 13.63 -34.79 -9.07
CA ILE A 345 13.20 -33.68 -9.92
C ILE A 345 13.94 -32.40 -9.53
N VAL A 346 14.30 -31.63 -10.56
CA VAL A 346 14.93 -30.32 -10.41
C VAL A 346 13.85 -29.24 -10.41
N PHE A 347 13.80 -28.47 -9.34
CA PHE A 347 13.00 -27.25 -9.23
C PHE A 347 13.87 -26.04 -9.55
N TYR A 348 13.39 -25.17 -10.43
CA TYR A 348 14.04 -23.91 -10.77
C TYR A 348 13.34 -22.78 -10.02
N TYR A 349 14.09 -21.89 -9.40
CA TYR A 349 13.53 -20.70 -8.77
C TYR A 349 14.14 -19.41 -9.31
N VAL A 350 13.32 -18.36 -9.35
CA VAL A 350 13.70 -17.03 -9.83
C VAL A 350 13.13 -15.99 -8.86
N VAL A 351 13.99 -15.08 -8.40
CA VAL A 351 13.61 -13.95 -7.55
C VAL A 351 13.65 -12.68 -8.38
N MET A 352 12.52 -12.00 -8.44
CA MET A 352 12.34 -10.77 -9.21
C MET A 352 12.00 -9.60 -8.30
N ALA A 353 12.56 -8.44 -8.62
CA ALA A 353 12.21 -7.18 -7.97
C ALA A 353 12.46 -6.02 -8.94
N LYS A 354 11.78 -4.90 -8.74
CA LYS A 354 11.99 -3.65 -9.49
C LYS A 354 11.92 -3.80 -11.02
N GLY A 355 11.17 -4.78 -11.52
CA GLY A 355 10.99 -5.00 -12.95
C GLY A 355 11.99 -5.96 -13.61
N GLY A 356 12.84 -6.66 -12.85
CA GLY A 356 13.81 -7.61 -13.43
C GLY A 356 14.14 -8.80 -12.52
N ILE A 357 14.87 -9.77 -13.09
CA ILE A 357 15.39 -10.92 -12.37
C ILE A 357 16.63 -10.49 -11.59
N VAL A 358 16.61 -10.69 -10.27
CA VAL A 358 17.72 -10.37 -9.38
C VAL A 358 18.55 -11.61 -9.08
N ARG A 359 17.90 -12.76 -8.87
CA ARG A 359 18.56 -14.04 -8.55
C ARG A 359 17.82 -15.20 -9.19
N ALA A 360 18.55 -16.27 -9.46
CA ALA A 360 18.01 -17.53 -9.93
C ALA A 360 18.85 -18.69 -9.37
N GLY A 361 18.24 -19.87 -9.26
CA GLY A 361 18.92 -21.07 -8.81
C GLY A 361 18.07 -22.33 -9.01
N THR A 362 18.60 -23.45 -8.52
CA THR A 362 17.98 -24.76 -8.66
C THR A 362 18.07 -25.54 -7.37
N GLU A 363 17.03 -26.32 -7.08
CA GLU A 363 16.97 -27.27 -5.96
C GLU A 363 16.60 -28.64 -6.49
N VAL A 364 17.21 -29.70 -5.97
CA VAL A 364 16.94 -31.09 -6.39
C VAL A 364 16.30 -31.83 -5.24
N HIS A 365 15.13 -32.41 -5.49
CA HIS A 365 14.36 -33.11 -4.47
C HIS A 365 13.83 -34.45 -4.97
N PRO A 366 13.66 -35.44 -4.06
CA PRO A 366 13.15 -36.74 -4.42
C PRO A 366 11.68 -36.69 -4.84
N VAL A 367 11.31 -37.64 -5.70
CA VAL A 367 9.93 -37.89 -6.10
C VAL A 367 9.30 -38.76 -5.02
N GLY A 368 8.31 -38.22 -4.32
CA GLY A 368 7.57 -38.96 -3.30
C GLY A 368 6.57 -39.97 -3.89
N ASP A 369 5.78 -40.61 -3.03
CA ASP A 369 4.81 -41.67 -3.40
C ASP A 369 3.61 -41.18 -4.24
N GLY A 370 3.58 -39.89 -4.59
CA GLY A 370 2.56 -39.26 -5.45
C GLY A 370 1.19 -39.04 -4.83
N GLU A 371 0.95 -39.53 -3.61
CA GLU A 371 -0.29 -39.27 -2.85
C GLU A 371 -0.11 -38.22 -1.74
N LEU A 372 1.10 -38.08 -1.20
CA LEU A 372 1.40 -37.19 -0.09
C LEU A 372 2.06 -35.90 -0.56
N ILE A 373 1.63 -34.77 0.03
CA ILE A 373 2.29 -33.47 -0.14
C ILE A 373 3.71 -33.57 0.42
N GLN A 374 4.69 -33.25 -0.41
CA GLN A 374 6.08 -33.14 -0.02
C GLN A 374 6.43 -31.67 0.21
N VAL A 375 7.38 -31.42 1.12
CA VAL A 375 7.80 -30.07 1.48
C VAL A 375 9.31 -29.93 1.39
N PHE A 376 9.77 -28.84 0.79
CA PHE A 376 11.16 -28.40 0.86
C PHE A 376 11.26 -26.92 1.20
N GLU A 377 12.44 -26.48 1.63
CA GLU A 377 12.66 -25.11 2.07
C GLU A 377 13.73 -24.40 1.22
N LEU A 378 13.42 -23.20 0.73
CA LEU A 378 14.36 -22.32 0.03
C LEU A 378 14.82 -21.18 0.93
N ARG A 379 16.13 -20.96 0.93
CA ARG A 379 16.76 -19.82 1.61
C ARG A 379 16.66 -18.57 0.75
N LEU A 380 15.95 -17.55 1.24
CA LEU A 380 15.82 -16.24 0.61
C LEU A 380 16.58 -15.17 1.41
N PRO A 381 17.78 -14.74 0.96
CA PRO A 381 18.51 -13.65 1.61
C PRO A 381 17.83 -12.30 1.32
N VAL A 382 17.37 -11.59 2.35
CA VAL A 382 16.61 -10.35 2.19
C VAL A 382 17.55 -9.14 2.17
N GLY A 383 17.60 -8.44 1.05
CA GLY A 383 18.48 -7.28 0.84
C GLY A 383 17.78 -6.09 0.18
N PRO A 384 18.45 -4.93 0.12
CA PRO A 384 17.92 -3.73 -0.53
C PRO A 384 17.74 -3.89 -2.05
N ASP A 385 18.38 -4.88 -2.66
CA ASP A 385 18.24 -5.27 -4.06
C ASP A 385 16.82 -5.76 -4.37
N ILE A 386 16.21 -6.51 -3.44
CA ILE A 386 14.88 -7.10 -3.62
C ILE A 386 13.72 -6.32 -2.95
N ALA A 387 14.02 -5.27 -2.17
CA ALA A 387 13.00 -4.36 -1.62
C ALA A 387 12.39 -3.44 -2.69
N PRO A 388 11.10 -3.03 -2.60
CA PRO A 388 10.17 -3.23 -1.47
C PRO A 388 9.26 -4.46 -1.63
N LEU A 389 9.28 -5.09 -2.80
CA LEU A 389 8.47 -6.25 -3.15
C LEU A 389 9.31 -7.20 -3.97
N ALA A 390 9.42 -8.45 -3.49
CA ALA A 390 10.10 -9.52 -4.19
C ALA A 390 9.08 -10.57 -4.62
N ARG A 391 9.04 -10.89 -5.91
CA ARG A 391 8.25 -12.00 -6.44
C ARG A 391 9.16 -13.21 -6.61
N VAL A 392 8.80 -14.33 -5.98
CA VAL A 392 9.51 -15.59 -6.15
C VAL A 392 8.67 -16.50 -7.03
N LEU A 393 9.24 -16.95 -8.13
CA LEU A 393 8.70 -17.99 -8.99
C LEU A 393 9.45 -19.28 -8.73
N VAL A 394 8.73 -20.38 -8.60
CA VAL A 394 9.29 -21.73 -8.64
C VAL A 394 8.56 -22.52 -9.70
N TYR A 395 9.29 -23.26 -10.54
CA TYR A 395 8.71 -24.11 -11.57
C TYR A 395 9.56 -25.36 -11.81
N THR A 396 8.95 -26.37 -12.42
CA THR A 396 9.66 -27.56 -12.91
C THR A 396 9.01 -28.10 -14.17
N SER A 397 9.81 -28.73 -15.03
CA SER A 397 9.37 -29.44 -16.23
C SER A 397 9.36 -30.93 -15.95
N LEU A 398 8.18 -31.54 -16.06
CA LEU A 398 7.97 -32.95 -15.82
C LEU A 398 8.32 -33.77 -17.08
N PRO A 399 8.74 -35.05 -16.94
CA PRO A 399 8.97 -35.96 -18.07
C PRO A 399 7.77 -36.16 -19.00
N SER A 400 6.55 -35.92 -18.53
CA SER A 400 5.34 -35.88 -19.35
C SER A 400 5.29 -34.73 -20.35
N GLY A 401 6.17 -33.72 -20.22
CA GLY A 401 6.12 -32.46 -20.96
C GLY A 401 5.32 -31.36 -20.26
N GLU A 402 4.63 -31.68 -19.16
CA GLU A 402 3.89 -30.70 -18.36
C GLU A 402 4.85 -29.81 -17.55
N VAL A 403 4.53 -28.52 -17.47
CA VAL A 403 5.22 -27.58 -16.58
C VAL A 403 4.30 -27.21 -15.44
N ILE A 404 4.77 -27.39 -14.20
CA ILE A 404 4.07 -26.92 -13.01
C ILE A 404 4.81 -25.73 -12.42
N ALA A 405 4.06 -24.70 -11.99
CA ALA A 405 4.61 -23.46 -11.49
C ALA A 405 3.80 -22.88 -10.33
N SER A 406 4.48 -22.10 -9.50
CA SER A 406 3.89 -21.28 -8.44
C SER A 406 4.65 -19.97 -8.31
N SER A 407 3.94 -18.89 -8.04
CA SER A 407 4.52 -17.57 -7.77
C SER A 407 3.94 -17.02 -6.48
N GLU A 408 4.76 -16.31 -5.70
CA GLU A 408 4.33 -15.66 -4.45
C GLU A 408 5.07 -14.33 -4.24
N ASP A 409 4.38 -13.36 -3.65
CA ASP A 409 4.87 -12.00 -3.45
C ASP A 409 5.24 -11.75 -1.98
N PHE A 410 6.50 -11.44 -1.73
CA PHE A 410 7.05 -11.13 -0.41
C PHE A 410 7.25 -9.63 -0.24
N ARG A 411 6.53 -9.04 0.73
CA ARG A 411 6.66 -7.63 1.09
C ARG A 411 7.87 -7.42 1.98
N ILE A 412 8.70 -6.44 1.65
CA ILE A 412 9.95 -6.13 2.34
C ILE A 412 9.91 -4.67 2.77
N LYS A 413 10.33 -4.40 4.01
CA LYS A 413 10.44 -3.03 4.52
C LYS A 413 11.45 -2.25 3.70
N ASN A 414 11.06 -1.05 3.26
CA ASN A 414 11.92 -0.12 2.52
C ASN A 414 13.28 0.07 3.24
N CYS A 415 14.37 -0.15 2.51
CA CYS A 415 15.72 -0.12 3.06
C CYS A 415 16.75 0.25 1.99
N PHE A 416 17.69 1.13 2.34
CA PHE A 416 18.74 1.55 1.41
C PHE A 416 20.04 0.80 1.69
N ALA A 417 20.81 0.53 0.65
CA ALA A 417 22.15 -0.02 0.78
C ALA A 417 23.06 0.94 1.54
N ASN A 418 23.01 2.24 1.19
CA ASN A 418 23.72 3.29 1.90
C ASN A 418 22.94 3.71 3.15
N LYS A 419 23.55 3.50 4.33
CA LYS A 419 22.97 3.90 5.62
C LYS A 419 23.47 5.30 5.97
N VAL A 420 22.56 6.26 5.96
CA VAL A 420 22.84 7.66 6.26
C VAL A 420 22.38 8.01 7.68
N ASN A 421 23.23 8.71 8.44
CA ASN A 421 22.91 9.26 9.75
C ASN A 421 23.28 10.75 9.79
N LEU A 422 22.46 11.57 10.45
CA LEU A 422 22.64 13.00 10.56
C LEU A 422 22.38 13.45 12.00
N ASN A 423 23.36 14.11 12.62
CA ASN A 423 23.22 14.63 13.98
C ASN A 423 23.87 16.01 14.17
N PHE A 424 23.33 16.79 15.10
CA PHE A 424 23.93 18.03 15.59
C PHE A 424 24.63 17.78 16.92
N SER A 425 25.76 18.44 17.15
CA SER A 425 26.52 18.36 18.39
C SER A 425 27.09 19.75 18.73
N PRO A 426 26.53 20.46 19.74
CA PRO A 426 25.33 20.12 20.54
C PRO A 426 24.00 20.23 19.74
N ALA A 427 22.95 19.56 20.22
CA ALA A 427 21.64 19.52 19.55
C ALA A 427 20.86 20.83 19.68
N GLU A 428 21.10 21.59 20.75
CA GLU A 428 20.49 22.89 21.02
C GLU A 428 21.58 23.90 21.36
N GLY A 429 21.37 25.16 20.99
CA GLY A 429 22.33 26.23 21.19
C GLY A 429 21.65 27.59 21.15
N LEU A 430 22.29 28.58 21.78
CA LEU A 430 21.86 29.97 21.70
C LEU A 430 22.17 30.54 20.31
N PRO A 431 21.51 31.63 19.87
CA PRO A 431 21.92 32.33 18.67
C PRO A 431 23.42 32.61 18.70
N THR A 432 24.10 32.42 17.57
CA THR A 432 25.57 32.58 17.40
C THR A 432 26.47 31.56 18.11
N SER A 433 25.92 30.52 18.78
CA SER A 433 26.75 29.43 19.28
C SER A 433 27.21 28.51 18.15
N ASP A 434 28.45 28.03 18.21
CA ASP A 434 28.97 27.03 17.29
C ASP A 434 28.28 25.67 17.50
N THR A 435 27.85 25.04 16.40
CA THR A 435 27.36 23.65 16.41
C THR A 435 27.91 22.89 15.22
N HIS A 436 28.21 21.61 15.42
CA HIS A 436 28.69 20.73 14.36
C HIS A 436 27.58 19.82 13.86
N LEU A 437 27.30 19.89 12.56
CA LEU A 437 26.49 18.91 11.86
C LEU A 437 27.38 17.75 11.40
N ARG A 438 27.14 16.53 11.89
CA ARG A 438 27.86 15.33 11.43
C ARG A 438 26.96 14.50 10.53
N VAL A 439 27.51 14.08 9.40
CA VAL A 439 26.85 13.22 8.41
C VAL A 439 27.67 11.94 8.29
N GLY A 440 27.08 10.81 8.64
CA GLY A 440 27.66 9.48 8.46
C GLY A 440 27.03 8.80 7.26
N ALA A 441 27.85 8.28 6.34
CA ALA A 441 27.41 7.55 5.15
C ALA A 441 28.52 6.59 4.69
N SER A 442 28.25 5.81 3.65
CA SER A 442 29.25 4.93 3.03
C SER A 442 30.44 5.73 2.46
N PRO A 443 31.66 5.17 2.44
CA PRO A 443 32.82 5.87 1.90
C PRO A 443 32.63 6.26 0.43
N GLY A 444 32.95 7.51 0.09
CA GLY A 444 32.83 8.02 -1.28
C GLY A 444 31.42 8.45 -1.71
N SER A 445 30.41 8.39 -0.81
CA SER A 445 29.06 8.88 -1.13
C SER A 445 29.01 10.41 -1.23
N LEU A 446 28.19 10.92 -2.16
CA LEU A 446 27.87 12.34 -2.25
C LEU A 446 26.60 12.63 -1.42
N CYS A 447 26.70 13.54 -0.45
CA CYS A 447 25.59 13.86 0.45
C CYS A 447 25.06 15.29 0.22
N ALA A 448 23.75 15.41 0.02
CA ALA A 448 23.03 16.68 0.01
C ALA A 448 22.36 16.91 1.37
N VAL A 449 22.54 18.11 1.94
CA VAL A 449 22.01 18.49 3.24
C VAL A 449 21.05 19.66 3.08
N ARG A 450 19.87 19.56 3.69
CA ARG A 450 18.87 20.64 3.76
C ARG A 450 18.53 20.95 5.21
N ALA A 451 18.71 22.21 5.60
CA ALA A 451 18.23 22.78 6.85
C ALA A 451 17.23 23.89 6.53
N VAL A 452 16.06 23.87 7.18
CA VAL A 452 14.98 24.86 6.99
C VAL A 452 14.43 25.26 8.35
N ASP A 453 13.94 26.49 8.44
CA ASP A 453 13.23 26.95 9.64
C ASP A 453 11.92 26.18 9.83
N LYS A 454 11.56 25.89 11.08
CA LYS A 454 10.34 25.14 11.41
C LYS A 454 9.08 25.86 10.93
N SER A 455 9.09 27.19 10.92
CA SER A 455 7.97 28.02 10.45
C SER A 455 7.59 27.76 8.99
N VAL A 456 8.56 27.41 8.13
CA VAL A 456 8.32 27.05 6.74
C VAL A 456 7.59 25.70 6.62
N LEU A 457 7.88 24.76 7.53
CA LEU A 457 7.22 23.45 7.57
C LEU A 457 5.77 23.54 8.05
N LEU A 458 5.44 24.54 8.87
CA LEU A 458 4.05 24.80 9.30
C LEU A 458 3.14 25.17 8.14
N MET A 459 3.69 25.92 7.17
CA MET A 459 2.94 26.35 5.99
C MET A 459 2.78 25.20 4.98
N LYS A 460 3.81 24.35 4.82
CA LYS A 460 3.83 23.24 3.85
C LYS A 460 4.57 22.00 4.37
N PRO A 461 3.90 21.10 5.10
CA PRO A 461 4.50 19.88 5.64
C PRO A 461 4.79 18.80 4.58
N GLU A 462 4.11 18.84 3.43
CA GLU A 462 4.20 17.84 2.35
C GLU A 462 5.57 17.79 1.64
N ALA A 463 6.49 18.69 1.98
CA ALA A 463 7.78 18.85 1.31
C ALA A 463 8.93 18.02 1.92
N GLU A 464 8.66 17.18 2.92
CA GLU A 464 9.69 16.31 3.52
C GLU A 464 9.93 15.05 2.67
N LEU A 465 11.19 14.84 2.30
CA LEU A 465 11.63 13.61 1.65
C LEU A 465 11.63 12.48 2.67
N SER A 466 10.77 11.49 2.46
CA SER A 466 10.75 10.25 3.24
C SER A 466 11.31 9.08 2.44
N PRO A 467 11.77 7.99 3.07
CA PRO A 467 12.09 6.74 2.39
C PRO A 467 10.96 6.28 1.46
N SER A 468 9.70 6.37 1.90
CA SER A 468 8.52 6.10 1.08
C SER A 468 8.48 6.96 -0.17
N SER A 469 8.67 8.28 -0.04
CA SER A 469 8.68 9.21 -1.18
C SER A 469 9.71 8.82 -2.24
N VAL A 470 10.89 8.33 -1.83
CA VAL A 470 11.94 7.88 -2.77
C VAL A 470 11.55 6.57 -3.45
N TYR A 471 11.05 5.59 -2.70
CA TYR A 471 10.55 4.34 -3.29
C TYR A 471 9.35 4.57 -4.21
N ASP A 472 8.51 5.57 -3.92
CA ASP A 472 7.38 6.00 -4.74
C ASP A 472 7.79 6.54 -6.11
N LEU A 473 9.02 7.03 -6.26
CA LEU A 473 9.58 7.46 -7.53
C LEU A 473 10.09 6.30 -8.40
N LEU A 474 10.16 5.06 -7.88
CA LEU A 474 10.59 3.93 -8.69
C LEU A 474 9.58 3.68 -9.83
N PRO A 475 10.02 3.67 -11.10
CA PRO A 475 9.12 3.58 -12.24
C PRO A 475 8.39 2.23 -12.31
N VAL A 476 8.99 1.18 -11.75
CA VAL A 476 8.40 -0.16 -11.66
C VAL A 476 8.66 -0.68 -10.26
N LYS A 477 7.60 -0.78 -9.46
CA LYS A 477 7.62 -1.45 -8.15
C LYS A 477 7.12 -2.89 -8.21
N GLU A 478 6.17 -3.12 -9.10
CA GLU A 478 5.52 -4.40 -9.31
C GLU A 478 5.33 -4.60 -10.82
N ILE A 479 5.58 -5.82 -11.29
CA ILE A 479 5.27 -6.22 -12.67
C ILE A 479 3.85 -6.78 -12.63
N ARG A 480 2.88 -6.11 -13.28
CA ARG A 480 1.55 -6.67 -13.51
C ARG A 480 1.22 -6.60 -14.99
N GLY A 481 1.17 -7.76 -15.64
CA GLY A 481 0.63 -7.91 -16.99
C GLY A 481 1.50 -7.40 -18.15
N TYR A 482 0.87 -7.36 -19.33
CA TYR A 482 1.47 -7.19 -20.68
C TYR A 482 1.39 -5.75 -21.22
N ASN A 483 1.40 -4.73 -20.36
CA ASN A 483 1.25 -3.35 -20.82
C ASN A 483 2.62 -2.69 -21.06
N TYR A 484 3.00 -2.52 -22.33
CA TYR A 484 4.14 -1.69 -22.72
C TYR A 484 3.67 -0.54 -23.62
N ARG A 485 3.84 0.71 -23.14
CA ARG A 485 3.62 1.95 -23.92
C ARG A 485 2.35 1.94 -24.79
N GLU A 486 1.20 1.68 -24.16
CA GLU A 486 -0.12 1.71 -24.83
C GLU A 486 -0.30 0.64 -25.94
N HIS A 487 0.62 -0.30 -26.08
CA HIS A 487 0.44 -1.48 -26.91
C HIS A 487 0.08 -2.65 -26.00
N HIS A 488 -1.15 -3.12 -26.15
CA HIS A 488 -1.54 -4.44 -25.66
C HIS A 488 -0.78 -5.46 -26.50
N LEU A 489 0.37 -5.92 -25.99
CA LEU A 489 1.14 -7.01 -26.57
C LEU A 489 0.56 -8.37 -26.17
N GLU A 490 -0.74 -8.43 -25.86
CA GLU A 490 -1.40 -9.72 -25.83
C GLU A 490 -1.23 -10.28 -27.24
N GLU A 491 -0.54 -11.42 -27.35
CA GLU A 491 -0.78 -12.29 -28.48
C GLU A 491 -2.30 -12.46 -28.50
N GLU A 492 -2.96 -12.08 -29.60
CA GLU A 492 -4.32 -12.54 -29.84
C GLU A 492 -4.31 -14.03 -29.50
N ASP A 493 -5.24 -14.46 -28.64
CA ASP A 493 -5.42 -15.87 -28.32
C ASP A 493 -5.76 -16.60 -29.61
N ASN A 494 -4.71 -16.90 -30.38
CA ASN A 494 -4.75 -17.57 -31.66
C ASN A 494 -4.80 -19.08 -31.43
N ASN A 495 -5.01 -19.53 -30.17
CA ASN A 495 -5.54 -20.86 -29.96
C ASN A 495 -7.01 -20.85 -30.39
N PRO A 496 -7.34 -21.46 -31.55
CA PRO A 496 -8.75 -21.73 -31.83
C PRO A 496 -9.25 -22.59 -30.67
N CYS A 497 -10.43 -22.28 -30.15
CA CYS A 497 -11.16 -23.19 -29.29
C CYS A 497 -11.05 -24.59 -29.91
N VAL A 498 -10.26 -25.48 -29.33
CA VAL A 498 -10.20 -26.86 -29.79
C VAL A 498 -11.59 -27.37 -29.51
N LYS A 499 -12.42 -27.47 -30.56
CA LYS A 499 -13.72 -28.13 -30.47
C LYS A 499 -13.42 -29.58 -30.12
N LEU A 500 -13.36 -29.86 -28.83
CA LEU A 500 -13.19 -31.20 -28.35
C LEU A 500 -14.48 -31.93 -28.71
N ASN A 501 -14.37 -32.93 -29.59
CA ASN A 501 -15.50 -33.74 -29.99
C ASN A 501 -15.91 -34.65 -28.83
N ASN A 502 -17.22 -34.93 -28.72
CA ASN A 502 -17.70 -35.89 -27.74
C ASN A 502 -17.03 -37.25 -27.94
N ILE A 503 -16.51 -37.83 -26.85
CA ILE A 503 -15.90 -39.16 -26.88
C ILE A 503 -16.97 -40.17 -26.51
N ILE A 504 -17.13 -41.23 -27.31
CA ILE A 504 -18.03 -42.34 -26.96
C ILE A 504 -17.18 -43.46 -26.35
N LEU A 505 -17.37 -43.71 -25.07
CA LEU A 505 -16.68 -44.77 -24.31
C LEU A 505 -17.74 -45.69 -23.71
N ASN A 506 -17.73 -46.97 -24.10
CA ASN A 506 -18.69 -47.99 -23.64
C ASN A 506 -20.17 -47.58 -23.77
N GLY A 507 -20.54 -46.88 -24.84
CA GLY A 507 -21.93 -46.45 -25.09
C GLY A 507 -22.36 -45.18 -24.36
N PHE A 508 -21.49 -44.56 -23.56
CA PHE A 508 -21.71 -43.25 -22.95
C PHE A 508 -21.04 -42.15 -23.76
N ILE A 509 -21.75 -41.04 -23.95
CA ILE A 509 -21.24 -39.84 -24.62
C ILE A 509 -20.60 -38.95 -23.55
N TYR A 510 -19.29 -38.82 -23.58
CA TYR A 510 -18.53 -37.91 -22.73
C TYR A 510 -18.33 -36.60 -23.48
N GLY A 511 -18.97 -35.55 -22.97
CA GLY A 511 -18.73 -34.17 -23.39
C GLY A 511 -17.44 -33.67 -22.74
N PRO A 512 -16.43 -33.25 -23.51
CA PRO A 512 -15.26 -32.60 -22.95
C PRO A 512 -15.68 -31.26 -22.33
N VAL A 513 -15.42 -31.10 -21.03
CA VAL A 513 -15.63 -29.82 -20.34
C VAL A 513 -14.51 -28.90 -20.78
N SER A 514 -14.85 -27.79 -21.43
CA SER A 514 -13.87 -26.77 -21.77
C SER A 514 -13.25 -26.24 -20.47
N PRO A 515 -11.91 -26.15 -20.36
CA PRO A 515 -11.25 -25.54 -19.21
C PRO A 515 -11.42 -24.01 -19.14
N ASP A 516 -12.28 -23.42 -19.99
CA ASP A 516 -12.58 -21.99 -20.05
C ASP A 516 -12.90 -21.43 -18.65
N GLY A 517 -11.94 -20.71 -18.07
CA GLY A 517 -12.02 -20.08 -16.74
C GLY A 517 -11.14 -20.69 -15.64
N GLU A 518 -10.42 -21.78 -15.91
CA GLU A 518 -9.43 -22.36 -14.98
C GLU A 518 -8.06 -21.68 -15.13
N GLY A 519 -7.39 -21.42 -14.02
CA GLY A 519 -6.01 -20.91 -14.05
C GLY A 519 -5.02 -22.03 -14.28
N ASP A 520 -3.92 -21.77 -14.97
CA ASP A 520 -2.93 -22.79 -15.32
C ASP A 520 -1.48 -22.29 -15.13
N ALA A 521 -0.51 -23.13 -15.48
CA ALA A 521 0.91 -22.76 -15.40
C ALA A 521 1.25 -21.58 -16.31
N TYR A 522 0.58 -21.46 -17.46
CA TYR A 522 0.74 -20.31 -18.33
C TYR A 522 0.31 -19.02 -17.62
N ASN A 523 -0.82 -19.00 -16.91
CA ASN A 523 -1.26 -17.84 -16.12
C ASN A 523 -0.22 -17.42 -15.06
N VAL A 524 0.44 -18.38 -14.39
CA VAL A 524 1.52 -18.09 -13.43
C VAL A 524 2.72 -17.45 -14.12
N LEU A 525 3.14 -17.99 -15.26
CA LEU A 525 4.31 -17.50 -16.02
C LEU A 525 4.01 -16.20 -16.79
N LYS A 526 2.77 -15.99 -17.23
CA LYS A 526 2.27 -14.80 -17.94
C LYS A 526 2.51 -13.55 -17.10
N VAL A 527 2.26 -13.62 -15.79
CA VAL A 527 2.45 -12.50 -14.86
C VAL A 527 3.93 -12.04 -14.77
N ILE A 528 4.86 -12.82 -15.30
CA ILE A 528 6.30 -12.70 -15.07
C ILE A 528 7.08 -12.34 -16.35
N LEU A 529 6.69 -12.88 -17.49
CA LEU A 529 7.59 -13.00 -18.64
C LEU A 529 7.97 -11.68 -19.35
N TRP A 530 7.32 -10.52 -19.12
CA TRP A 530 7.52 -9.35 -20.01
C TRP A 530 7.79 -8.00 -19.31
N GLY A 531 8.47 -8.01 -18.16
CA GLY A 531 9.05 -6.82 -17.56
C GLY A 531 10.37 -6.40 -18.22
N LYS A 532 10.38 -5.29 -18.96
CA LYS A 532 11.54 -4.65 -19.62
C LYS A 532 12.54 -5.61 -20.28
N PHE A 533 12.22 -6.05 -21.49
CA PHE A 533 13.21 -6.71 -22.34
C PHE A 533 14.30 -5.75 -22.83
N LEU A 534 15.52 -5.95 -22.31
CA LEU A 534 16.73 -5.86 -23.11
C LEU A 534 16.61 -6.88 -24.27
N PRO A 535 16.95 -6.54 -25.51
CA PRO A 535 16.81 -7.46 -26.63
C PRO A 535 17.77 -8.65 -26.45
N GLY A 536 17.26 -9.84 -26.13
CA GLY A 536 18.10 -11.05 -26.20
C GLY A 536 17.70 -12.31 -25.44
N LEU A 537 16.84 -12.28 -24.40
CA LEU A 537 16.66 -13.47 -23.52
C LEU A 537 15.23 -14.02 -23.48
N ARG A 538 14.80 -14.78 -24.49
CA ARG A 538 13.50 -15.47 -24.45
C ARG A 538 13.59 -16.74 -23.61
N LEU A 539 12.81 -16.84 -22.53
CA LEU A 539 12.43 -18.13 -21.94
C LEU A 539 11.38 -18.76 -22.87
N LEU A 540 11.85 -19.45 -23.91
CA LEU A 540 11.02 -20.30 -24.76
C LEU A 540 10.80 -21.62 -24.03
N ILE A 541 9.78 -21.68 -23.19
CA ILE A 541 9.26 -22.95 -22.70
C ILE A 541 8.22 -23.40 -23.74
N ASN A 542 8.54 -24.42 -24.53
CA ASN A 542 7.54 -25.11 -25.36
C ASN A 542 6.58 -25.83 -24.41
N LEU A 543 5.49 -25.17 -24.03
CA LEU A 543 4.47 -25.71 -23.13
C LEU A 543 3.61 -26.82 -23.78
N TYR A 544 3.73 -27.03 -25.09
CA TYR A 544 3.05 -28.09 -25.84
C TYR A 544 3.96 -28.66 -26.93
N PRO A 545 4.56 -29.85 -26.75
CA PRO A 545 5.42 -30.48 -27.75
C PRO A 545 4.65 -31.13 -28.92
N ASP A 546 3.35 -31.40 -28.77
CA ASP A 546 2.59 -32.32 -29.64
C ASP A 546 1.61 -31.64 -30.62
N ILE A 547 1.90 -30.42 -31.07
CA ILE A 547 1.21 -29.84 -32.23
C ILE A 547 2.20 -29.77 -33.39
N GLN A 548 2.28 -30.87 -34.13
CA GLN A 548 2.87 -30.91 -35.47
C GLN A 548 1.91 -31.57 -36.45
#